data_AF-A0A421JB65-F1
#
_entry.id   AF-A0A421JB65-F1
#
_cell.length_a   1.000
_cell.length_b   1.000
_cell.length_c   1.000
_cell.angle_alpha   90.00
_cell.angle_beta   90.00
_cell.angle_gamma   90.00
#
_symmetry.space_group_name_H-M   'P 1'
#
loop_
_entity.id
_entity.type
_entity.pdbx_description
1 polymer ?
#
loop_
_entity_poly.entity_id
_entity_poly.type
_entity_poly.pdbx_seq_one_letter_code
_entity_poly.pdbx_strand_id
1 'polypeptide(L)'
;MSHDYLASVTSMGLTLYRIGGAVGSSVGGAIWTQTLYGRLQKSLPQNMAEEVYDDPFSWVLSHPWNTHERQLVVEDYRYVERLLTVVALVFTAPMFLLACITKEKELATGVTEAEEEKA
;
A
#
# COMPACT_ATOMS: atom_id res chain seq x y z
N MET A 1 -31.52 12.23 -7.49
CA MET A 1 -30.67 11.21 -8.15
C MET A 1 -31.40 9.88 -8.11
N SER A 2 -31.57 9.18 -9.24
CA SER A 2 -32.13 7.81 -9.25
C SER A 2 -31.21 6.85 -8.48
N HIS A 3 -31.78 5.97 -7.66
CA HIS A 3 -31.06 4.95 -6.88
C HIS A 3 -30.14 4.08 -7.75
N ASP A 4 -30.54 3.82 -9.00
CA ASP A 4 -29.79 3.00 -9.96
C ASP A 4 -28.48 3.68 -10.42
N TYR A 5 -28.48 5.00 -10.51
CA TYR A 5 -27.28 5.76 -10.86
C TYR A 5 -26.27 5.77 -9.71
N LEU A 6 -26.74 5.91 -8.47
CA LEU A 6 -25.88 5.85 -7.29
C LEU A 6 -25.24 4.46 -7.13
N ALA A 7 -26.04 3.40 -7.27
CA ALA A 7 -25.56 2.02 -7.23
C ALA A 7 -24.45 1.77 -8.26
N SER A 8 -24.63 2.26 -9.49
CA SER A 8 -23.65 2.11 -10.57
C SER A 8 -22.34 2.86 -10.30
N VAL A 9 -22.40 4.10 -9.77
CA VAL A 9 -21.21 4.89 -9.44
C VAL A 9 -20.43 4.23 -8.28
N THR A 10 -21.13 3.76 -7.25
CA THR A 10 -20.51 3.08 -6.11
C THR A 10 -19.86 1.76 -6.52
N SER A 11 -20.50 0.95 -7.37
CA SER A 11 -19.92 -0.31 -7.84
C SER A 11 -18.65 -0.09 -8.66
N MET A 12 -18.62 0.95 -9.50
CA MET A 12 -17.40 1.32 -10.24
C MET A 12 -16.27 1.74 -9.28
N GLY A 13 -16.57 2.58 -8.28
CA GLY A 13 -15.59 2.99 -7.28
C GLY A 13 -15.01 1.82 -6.48
N LEU A 14 -15.85 0.89 -6.03
CA LEU A 14 -15.41 -0.31 -5.31
C LEU A 14 -14.54 -1.23 -6.18
N THR A 15 -14.88 -1.36 -7.46
CA THR A 15 -14.10 -2.16 -8.41
C THR A 15 -12.69 -1.60 -8.57
N LEU A 16 -12.57 -0.28 -8.78
CA LEU A 16 -11.28 0.41 -8.88
C LEU A 16 -10.46 0.27 -7.60
N TYR A 17 -11.09 0.37 -6.43
CA TYR A 17 -10.42 0.15 -5.14
C TYR A 17 -9.83 -1.26 -5.02
N ARG A 18 -10.58 -2.30 -5.44
CA ARG A 18 -10.10 -3.70 -5.40
C ARG A 18 -8.93 -3.91 -6.34
N ILE A 19 -8.98 -3.34 -7.54
CA ILE A 19 -7.88 -3.39 -8.50
C ILE A 19 -6.63 -2.69 -7.93
N GLY A 20 -6.80 -1.49 -7.36
CA GLY A 20 -5.70 -0.76 -6.73
C GLY A 20 -5.05 -1.55 -5.60
N GLY A 21 -5.86 -2.18 -4.73
CA GLY A 21 -5.36 -3.07 -3.68
C GLY A 21 -4.55 -4.25 -4.24
N ALA A 22 -5.05 -4.93 -5.28
CA ALA A 22 -4.36 -6.04 -5.90
C ALA A 22 -3.01 -5.63 -6.53
N VAL A 23 -2.97 -4.46 -7.19
CA VAL A 23 -1.74 -3.91 -7.78
C VAL A 23 -0.73 -3.56 -6.68
N GLY A 24 -1.18 -2.88 -5.62
CA GLY A 24 -0.32 -2.52 -4.48
C GLY A 24 0.29 -3.74 -3.80
N SER A 25 -0.52 -4.77 -3.51
CA SER A 25 -0.04 -6.03 -2.94
C SER A 25 0.94 -6.76 -3.87
N SER A 26 0.71 -6.74 -5.18
CA SER A 26 1.60 -7.38 -6.16
C SER A 26 2.95 -6.68 -6.24
N VAL A 27 2.96 -5.34 -6.31
CA VAL A 27 4.20 -4.55 -6.33
C VAL A 27 4.96 -4.70 -5.01
N GLY A 28 4.26 -4.62 -3.87
CA GLY A 28 4.87 -4.83 -2.56
C GLY A 28 5.50 -6.22 -2.41
N GLY A 29 4.78 -7.27 -2.83
CA GLY A 29 5.30 -8.64 -2.83
C GLY A 29 6.49 -8.83 -3.78
N ALA A 30 6.48 -8.22 -4.95
CA ALA A 30 7.60 -8.25 -5.88
C ALA A 30 8.84 -7.57 -5.31
N ILE A 31 8.68 -6.38 -4.70
CA ILE A 31 9.77 -5.67 -4.03
C ILE A 31 10.33 -6.51 -2.88
N TRP A 32 9.45 -7.09 -2.04
CA TRP A 32 9.85 -7.93 -0.92
C TRP A 32 10.67 -9.14 -1.37
N THR A 33 10.14 -9.94 -2.28
CA THR A 33 10.77 -11.19 -2.73
C THR A 33 12.08 -10.95 -3.49
N GLN A 34 12.13 -9.95 -4.38
CA GLN A 34 13.31 -9.71 -5.22
C GLN A 34 14.41 -8.92 -4.49
N THR A 35 14.03 -8.00 -3.60
CA THR A 35 15.00 -7.10 -2.96
C THR A 35 15.50 -7.64 -1.63
N LEU A 36 14.61 -8.18 -0.79
CA LEU A 36 14.97 -8.60 0.57
C LEU A 36 15.93 -9.80 0.53
N TYR A 37 15.57 -10.86 -0.19
CA TYR A 37 16.39 -12.07 -0.28
C TYR A 37 17.78 -11.78 -0.87
N GLY A 38 17.83 -10.99 -1.96
CA GLY A 38 19.09 -10.59 -2.58
C GLY A 38 19.97 -9.67 -1.72
N ARG A 39 19.42 -8.99 -0.72
CA ARG A 39 20.19 -8.23 0.28
C ARG A 39 20.68 -9.11 1.42
N LEU A 40 19.80 -9.96 1.97
CA LEU A 40 20.18 -10.90 3.02
C LEU A 40 21.32 -11.82 2.58
N GLN A 41 21.33 -12.30 1.34
CA GLN A 41 22.44 -13.08 0.78
C GLN A 41 23.78 -12.33 0.70
N LYS A 42 23.77 -10.99 0.65
CA LYS A 42 24.99 -10.17 0.61
C LYS A 42 25.50 -9.85 2.00
N SER A 43 24.59 -9.66 2.95
CA SER A 43 24.91 -9.25 4.32
C SER A 43 25.22 -10.43 5.23
N LEU A 44 24.67 -11.62 4.95
CA LEU A 44 24.78 -12.80 5.79
C LEU A 44 25.35 -14.00 5.02
N PRO A 45 25.94 -14.99 5.72
CA PRO A 45 26.27 -16.29 5.16
C PRO A 45 25.02 -16.97 4.57
N GLN A 46 25.22 -17.71 3.48
CA GLN A 46 24.14 -18.29 2.67
C GLN A 46 23.12 -19.10 3.47
N ASN A 47 23.59 -19.89 4.44
CA ASN A 47 22.76 -20.75 5.29
C ASN A 47 21.85 -19.93 6.23
N MET A 48 22.34 -18.80 6.75
CA MET A 48 21.56 -17.93 7.64
C MET A 48 20.60 -17.03 6.87
N ALA A 49 20.96 -16.63 5.65
CA ALA A 49 20.08 -15.83 4.80
C ALA A 49 18.78 -16.57 4.46
N GLU A 50 18.84 -17.88 4.20
CA GLU A 50 17.65 -18.72 3.99
C GLU A 50 16.83 -18.87 5.29
N GLU A 51 17.47 -19.19 6.41
CA GLU A 51 16.78 -19.35 7.69
C GLU A 51 16.03 -18.07 8.13
N VAL A 52 16.66 -16.91 7.96
CA VAL A 52 16.05 -15.60 8.24
C VAL A 52 14.89 -15.28 7.29
N TYR A 53 14.97 -15.73 6.04
CA TYR A 53 13.93 -15.47 5.04
C TYR A 53 12.71 -16.36 5.24
N ASP A 54 12.92 -17.63 5.61
CA ASP A 54 11.85 -18.62 5.81
C ASP A 54 11.10 -18.41 7.14
N ASP A 55 11.81 -18.15 8.24
CA ASP A 55 11.20 -17.90 9.55
C ASP A 55 11.90 -16.77 10.34
N PRO A 56 11.65 -15.50 9.97
CA PRO A 56 12.27 -14.36 10.63
C PRO A 56 11.84 -14.21 12.10
N PHE A 57 10.65 -14.68 12.47
CA PHE A 57 10.12 -14.48 13.82
C PHE A 57 10.78 -15.43 14.82
N SER A 58 10.93 -16.71 14.46
CA SER A 58 11.66 -17.66 15.31
C SER A 58 13.15 -17.32 15.38
N TRP A 59 13.74 -16.88 14.27
CA TRP A 59 15.16 -16.52 14.21
C TRP A 59 15.51 -15.33 15.14
N VAL A 60 14.62 -14.34 15.25
CA VAL A 60 14.82 -13.18 16.14
C VAL A 60 14.75 -13.55 17.63
N LEU A 61 14.09 -14.65 17.99
CA LEU A 61 14.04 -15.13 19.38
C LEU A 61 15.36 -15.74 19.83
N SER A 62 16.07 -16.42 18.92
CA SER A 62 17.41 -16.96 19.19
C SER A 62 18.52 -15.91 19.07
N HIS A 63 18.30 -14.82 18.32
CA HIS A 63 19.29 -13.75 18.11
C HIS A 63 18.90 -12.45 18.85
N PRO A 64 19.47 -12.17 20.03
CA PRO A 64 19.20 -10.94 20.77
C PRO A 64 19.67 -9.69 20.00
N TRP A 65 19.07 -8.53 20.31
CA TRP A 65 19.24 -7.27 19.55
C TRP A 65 20.69 -6.82 19.40
N ASN A 66 21.53 -7.15 20.38
CA ASN A 66 22.93 -6.71 20.43
C ASN A 66 23.87 -7.53 19.53
N THR A 67 23.37 -8.55 18.81
CA THR A 67 24.18 -9.35 17.89
C THR A 67 24.41 -8.61 16.58
N HIS A 68 25.61 -8.79 16.00
CA HIS A 68 25.98 -8.14 14.74
C HIS A 68 25.09 -8.60 13.57
N GLU A 69 24.82 -9.91 13.50
CA GLU A 69 23.97 -10.52 12.48
C GLU A 69 22.56 -9.92 12.47
N ARG A 70 21.96 -9.73 13.64
CA ARG A 70 20.63 -9.12 13.74
C ARG A 70 20.63 -7.66 13.30
N GLN A 71 21.69 -6.89 13.57
CA GLN A 71 21.77 -5.52 13.11
C GLN A 71 21.82 -5.43 11.58
N LEU A 72 22.54 -6.34 10.93
CA LEU A 72 22.59 -6.44 9.47
C LEU A 72 21.21 -6.77 8.88
N VAL A 73 20.49 -7.73 9.47
CA VAL A 73 19.11 -8.05 9.10
C VAL A 73 18.21 -6.82 9.24
N VAL A 74 18.27 -6.13 10.38
CA VAL A 74 17.44 -4.93 10.63
C VAL A 74 17.74 -3.82 9.62
N GLU A 75 19.01 -3.62 9.26
CA GLU A 75 19.39 -2.65 8.24
C GLU A 75 18.80 -3.00 6.87
N ASP A 76 18.87 -4.27 6.47
CA ASP A 76 18.31 -4.74 5.21
C ASP A 76 16.78 -4.61 5.15
N TYR A 77 16.10 -4.98 6.24
CA TYR A 77 14.65 -4.77 6.37
C TYR A 77 14.28 -3.29 6.30
N ARG A 78 15.02 -2.42 7.00
CA ARG A 78 14.79 -0.97 6.99
C ARG A 78 14.93 -0.39 5.59
N TYR A 79 15.87 -0.90 4.80
CA TYR A 79 16.03 -0.48 3.41
C TYR A 79 14.83 -0.86 2.54
N VAL A 80 14.37 -2.11 2.64
CA VAL A 80 13.20 -2.61 1.88
C VAL A 80 11.93 -1.84 2.29
N GLU A 81 11.74 -1.61 3.58
CA GLU A 81 10.59 -0.86 4.11
C GLU A 81 10.59 0.60 3.61
N ARG A 82 11.78 1.22 3.52
CA ARG A 82 11.92 2.55 2.92
C ARG A 82 11.52 2.56 1.46
N LEU A 83 11.90 1.54 0.68
CA LEU A 83 11.49 1.43 -0.73
C LEU A 83 9.97 1.29 -0.86
N LEU A 84 9.35 0.41 -0.05
CA LEU A 84 7.89 0.23 -0.03
C LEU A 84 7.17 1.54 0.30
N THR A 85 7.67 2.30 1.27
CA THR A 85 7.10 3.59 1.68
C THR A 85 7.24 4.64 0.57
N VAL A 86 8.39 4.71 -0.10
CA VAL A 86 8.61 5.64 -1.22
C VAL A 86 7.68 5.31 -2.39
N VAL A 87 7.54 4.03 -2.72
CA VAL A 87 6.61 3.60 -3.78
C VAL A 87 5.18 3.99 -3.41
N ALA A 88 4.73 3.70 -2.20
CA ALA A 88 3.39 4.09 -1.72
C ALA A 88 3.18 5.62 -1.78
N LEU A 89 4.19 6.41 -1.42
CA LEU A 89 4.15 7.88 -1.51
C LEU A 89 4.01 8.35 -2.96
N VAL A 90 4.76 7.75 -3.89
CA VAL A 90 4.70 8.07 -5.33
C VAL A 90 3.33 7.74 -5.90
N PHE A 91 2.68 6.65 -5.48
CA PHE A 91 1.31 6.34 -5.89
C PHE A 91 0.26 7.26 -5.25
N THR A 92 0.52 7.76 -4.04
CA THR A 92 -0.39 8.66 -3.32
C THR A 92 -0.32 10.09 -3.86
N ALA A 93 0.84 10.55 -4.30
CA ALA A 93 1.05 11.91 -4.83
C ALA A 93 0.10 12.28 -6.00
N PRO A 94 -0.07 11.49 -7.07
CA PRO A 94 -1.00 11.81 -8.15
C PRO A 94 -2.45 11.78 -7.68
N MET A 95 -2.82 10.86 -6.78
CA MET A 95 -4.16 10.83 -6.18
C MET A 95 -4.46 12.13 -5.43
N PHE A 96 -3.48 12.60 -4.65
CA PHE A 96 -3.58 13.86 -3.92
C PHE A 96 -3.68 15.06 -4.85
N LEU A 97 -2.84 15.12 -5.90
CA LEU A 97 -2.90 16.19 -6.90
C LEU A 97 -4.24 16.22 -7.63
N LEU A 98 -4.77 15.07 -8.04
CA LEU A 98 -6.08 14.97 -8.66
C LEU A 98 -7.20 15.43 -7.72
N ALA A 99 -7.12 15.09 -6.43
CA ALA A 99 -8.05 15.56 -5.42
C ALA A 99 -7.98 17.10 -5.23
N CYS A 100 -6.80 17.70 -5.34
CA CYS A 100 -6.68 19.17 -5.34
C CYS A 100 -7.24 19.83 -6.60
N ILE A 101 -7.24 19.13 -7.74
CA ILE A 101 -7.74 19.65 -9.02
C ILE A 101 -9.27 19.50 -9.14
N THR A 102 -9.90 18.59 -8.40
CA THR A 102 -11.36 18.46 -8.40
C THR A 102 -11.99 19.74 -7.86
N LYS A 103 -12.65 20.49 -8.75
CA LYS A 103 -13.42 21.69 -8.40
C LYS A 103 -14.49 21.35 -7.37
N GLU A 104 -14.68 22.27 -6.43
CA GLU A 104 -15.81 22.29 -5.52
C GLU A 104 -17.10 22.16 -6.36
N LYS A 105 -17.77 21.01 -6.24
CA LYS A 105 -19.14 20.90 -6.75
C LYS A 105 -19.99 21.60 -5.70
N GLU A 106 -20.49 22.79 -6.02
CA GLU A 106 -21.57 23.39 -5.25
C GLU A 106 -22.65 22.33 -5.04
N LEU A 107 -23.01 22.12 -3.77
CA LEU A 107 -24.20 21.37 -3.43
C LEU A 107 -25.36 22.19 -3.99
N ALA A 108 -25.85 21.83 -5.19
CA ALA A 108 -26.98 22.50 -5.79
C ALA A 108 -28.19 22.36 -4.86
N THR A 109 -28.48 23.41 -4.10
CA THR A 109 -29.66 23.57 -3.23
C THR A 109 -30.98 23.41 -3.99
N GLY A 110 -30.94 23.44 -5.33
CA GLY A 110 -32.09 23.23 -6.21
C GLY A 110 -32.65 21.80 -6.26
N VAL A 111 -32.05 20.80 -5.58
CA VAL A 111 -32.71 19.49 -5.43
C VAL A 111 -33.94 19.60 -4.52
N THR A 112 -33.93 20.53 -3.55
CA THR A 112 -35.06 20.78 -2.64
C THR A 112 -36.21 21.54 -3.31
N GLU A 113 -35.92 22.48 -4.22
CA GLU A 113 -36.95 23.31 -4.87
C GLU A 113 -37.72 22.55 -5.96
N ALA A 114 -37.08 21.59 -6.64
CA ALA A 114 -37.73 20.76 -7.67
C ALA A 114 -38.69 19.70 -7.10
N GLU A 115 -38.60 19.40 -5.79
CA GLU A 115 -39.54 18.54 -5.09
C GLU A 115 -40.76 19.31 -4.56
N GLU A 116 -40.62 20.61 -4.24
CA GLU A 116 -41.75 21.47 -3.82
C GLU A 116 -42.61 21.96 -5.00
N GLU A 117 -42.06 22.18 -6.20
CA GLU A 117 -42.88 22.60 -7.37
C GLU A 117 -43.79 21.46 -7.90
N LYS A 118 -43.55 20.22 -7.45
CA LYS A 118 -44.36 19.04 -7.82
C LYS A 118 -45.31 18.54 -6.71
N ALA A 119 -45.39 19.26 -5.58
CA ALA A 119 -46.26 18.93 -4.43
C ALA A 119 -47.56 19.74 -4.43
#